data_AF-V5RJA8-F1
#
_entry.id   AF-V5RJA8-F1
#
_cell.length_a   1.000
_cell.length_b   1.000
_cell.length_c   1.000
_cell.angle_alpha   90.00
_cell.angle_beta   90.00
_cell.angle_gamma   90.00
#
_symmetry.space_group_name_H-M   'P 1'
#
loop_
_entity.id
_entity.type
_entity.pdbx_description
1 polymer ?
#
loop_
_entity_poly.entity_id
_entity_poly.type
_entity_poly.pdbx_seq_one_letter_code
_entity_poly.pdbx_strand_id
1 'polypeptide(L)'
;MFQENTIVTDILSIIGLVIIVLSPFYFSMLHRKILNGRLHTKVDGEKLFEKLKYDLKLLKITGVDKKRLYRDVDYAKTIFRGAMEYNSRELVLYFNELFAKRFIHKTINNKSLVHFLIWIVTIGIIMGGSLFDLWYWLTNMKSMDKSSGIVSIWVMFFIAFIGTGINKFLEFFKVKTVVNDEVRRINLAKKEKVWKDYVIVFWCSIGTGVFGFLLIFINIFIT
;
A
#
# COMPACT_ATOMS: atom_id res chain seq x y z
N MET A 1 -31.86 5.05 -30.60
CA MET A 1 -30.75 4.07 -30.44
C MET A 1 -29.43 4.69 -29.93
N PHE A 2 -29.33 6.02 -29.74
CA PHE A 2 -28.08 6.69 -29.28
C PHE A 2 -28.00 6.95 -27.77
N GLN A 3 -29.09 6.75 -27.03
CA GLN A 3 -29.21 7.14 -25.61
C GLN A 3 -28.72 6.06 -24.63
N GLU A 4 -28.73 4.78 -25.02
CA GLU A 4 -28.25 3.67 -24.17
C GLU A 4 -26.72 3.57 -24.16
N ASN A 5 -26.05 3.86 -25.29
CA ASN A 5 -24.60 3.84 -25.38
C ASN A 5 -23.93 4.97 -24.57
N THR A 6 -24.61 6.09 -24.39
CA THR A 6 -24.15 7.24 -23.58
C THR A 6 -24.18 6.91 -22.08
N ILE A 7 -25.25 6.28 -21.58
CA ILE A 7 -25.36 5.93 -20.15
C ILE A 7 -24.29 4.91 -19.74
N VAL A 8 -24.00 3.91 -20.58
CA VAL A 8 -23.01 2.87 -20.27
C VAL A 8 -21.60 3.46 -20.20
N THR A 9 -21.22 4.30 -21.16
CA THR A 9 -19.90 4.93 -21.23
C THR A 9 -19.68 5.94 -20.10
N ASP A 10 -20.74 6.67 -19.71
CA ASP A 10 -20.75 7.53 -18.54
C ASP A 10 -20.50 6.76 -17.24
N ILE A 11 -21.22 5.65 -17.02
CA ILE A 11 -21.02 4.78 -15.85
C ILE A 11 -19.58 4.23 -15.83
N LEU A 12 -19.04 3.83 -16.98
CA LEU A 12 -17.64 3.35 -17.07
C LEU A 12 -16.64 4.43 -16.68
N SER A 13 -16.85 5.69 -17.11
CA SER A 13 -15.96 6.81 -16.74
C SER A 13 -15.98 7.08 -15.23
N ILE A 14 -17.16 7.03 -14.59
CA ILE A 14 -17.33 7.20 -13.15
C ILE A 14 -16.64 6.06 -12.40
N ILE A 15 -16.85 4.81 -12.83
CA ILE A 15 -16.16 3.64 -12.27
C ILE A 15 -14.65 3.79 -12.42
N GLY A 16 -14.17 4.26 -13.58
CA GLY A 16 -12.76 4.52 -13.84
C GLY A 16 -12.16 5.51 -12.83
N LEU A 17 -12.85 6.62 -12.57
CA LEU A 17 -12.41 7.59 -11.56
C LEU A 17 -12.38 6.99 -10.16
N VAL A 18 -13.41 6.23 -9.77
CA VAL A 18 -13.46 5.56 -8.46
C VAL A 18 -12.29 4.56 -8.30
N ILE A 19 -11.99 3.78 -9.34
CA ILE A 19 -10.86 2.84 -9.36
C ILE A 19 -9.56 3.59 -9.14
N ILE A 20 -9.33 4.68 -9.88
CA ILE A 20 -8.11 5.49 -9.76
C ILE A 20 -7.93 6.01 -8.32
N VAL A 21 -9.00 6.56 -7.74
CA VAL A 21 -8.95 7.20 -6.42
C VAL A 21 -8.80 6.20 -5.27
N LEU A 22 -9.55 5.08 -5.31
CA LEU A 22 -9.69 4.17 -4.17
C LEU A 22 -8.84 2.90 -4.26
N SER A 23 -8.40 2.48 -5.46
CA SER A 23 -7.56 1.29 -5.60
C SER A 23 -6.27 1.31 -4.75
N PRO A 24 -5.59 2.45 -4.49
CA PRO A 24 -4.40 2.45 -3.63
C PRO A 24 -4.66 1.92 -2.21
N PHE A 25 -5.86 2.13 -1.66
CA PHE A 25 -6.23 1.61 -0.34
C PHE A 25 -6.53 0.11 -0.38
N TYR A 26 -7.20 -0.35 -1.43
CA TYR A 26 -7.43 -1.78 -1.66
C TYR A 26 -6.10 -2.54 -1.70
N PHE A 27 -5.13 -2.06 -2.49
CA PHE A 27 -3.82 -2.69 -2.61
C PHE A 27 -2.98 -2.58 -1.33
N SER A 28 -3.13 -1.50 -0.55
CA SER A 28 -2.52 -1.40 0.79
C SER A 28 -3.05 -2.50 1.73
N MET A 29 -4.36 -2.75 1.72
CA MET A 29 -4.97 -3.82 2.50
C MET A 29 -4.55 -5.22 2.01
N LEU A 30 -4.47 -5.42 0.71
CA LEU A 30 -4.02 -6.69 0.11
C LEU A 30 -2.57 -7.00 0.48
N HIS A 31 -1.66 -6.02 0.37
CA HIS A 31 -0.28 -6.15 0.82
C HIS A 31 -0.20 -6.53 2.30
N ARG A 32 -1.02 -5.92 3.15
CA ARG A 32 -1.06 -6.27 4.58
C ARG A 32 -1.46 -7.72 4.82
N LYS A 33 -2.46 -8.22 4.09
CA LYS A 33 -2.89 -9.64 4.19
C LYS A 33 -1.76 -10.59 3.78
N ILE A 34 -1.10 -10.32 2.67
CA ILE A 34 -0.02 -11.16 2.13
C ILE A 34 1.20 -11.14 3.07
N LEU A 35 1.64 -9.97 3.52
CA LEU A 35 2.77 -9.83 4.44
C LEU A 35 2.49 -10.51 5.79
N ASN A 36 1.25 -10.51 6.25
CA ASN A 36 0.85 -11.26 7.45
C ASN A 36 0.98 -12.78 7.28
N GLY A 37 0.83 -13.31 6.07
CA GLY A 37 1.03 -14.73 5.78
C GLY A 37 2.49 -15.14 5.55
N ARG A 38 3.41 -14.18 5.38
CA ARG A 38 4.84 -14.44 5.07
C ARG A 38 5.82 -14.11 6.18
N LEU A 39 5.51 -13.10 7.00
CA LEU A 39 6.35 -12.62 8.09
C LEU A 39 5.71 -12.88 9.45
N HIS A 40 6.55 -13.04 10.48
CA HIS A 40 6.12 -13.37 11.84
C HIS A 40 4.89 -12.57 12.31
N THR A 41 4.00 -13.32 12.93
CA THR A 41 2.79 -12.81 13.58
C THR A 41 3.02 -12.65 15.07
N LYS A 42 2.05 -12.05 15.75
CA LYS A 42 2.05 -11.96 17.21
C LYS A 42 2.09 -13.36 17.86
N VAL A 43 1.38 -14.32 17.26
CA VAL A 43 1.29 -15.72 17.73
C VAL A 43 2.66 -16.40 17.69
N ASP A 44 3.45 -16.15 16.64
CA ASP A 44 4.81 -16.70 16.54
C ASP A 44 5.74 -16.14 17.63
N GLY A 45 5.55 -14.85 17.96
CA GLY A 45 6.23 -14.24 19.10
C GLY A 45 5.83 -14.92 20.40
N GLU A 46 4.54 -15.10 20.65
CA GLU A 46 4.05 -15.79 21.85
C GLU A 46 4.67 -17.19 22.00
N LYS A 47 4.76 -17.98 20.92
CA LYS A 47 5.45 -19.28 20.93
C LYS A 47 6.95 -19.17 21.23
N LEU A 48 7.63 -18.21 20.63
CA LEU A 48 9.06 -17.97 20.87
C LEU A 48 9.32 -17.59 22.34
N PHE A 49 8.52 -16.68 22.88
CA PHE A 49 8.65 -16.25 24.27
C PHE A 49 8.28 -17.36 25.27
N GLU A 50 7.36 -18.26 24.90
CA GLU A 50 7.10 -19.44 25.74
C GLU A 50 8.22 -20.46 25.68
N LYS A 51 8.84 -20.70 24.51
CA LYS A 51 10.07 -21.51 24.42
C LYS A 51 11.17 -20.95 25.33
N LEU A 52 11.43 -19.64 25.27
CA LEU A 52 12.42 -18.97 26.12
C LEU A 52 12.09 -19.09 27.62
N LYS A 53 10.80 -19.07 27.98
CA LYS A 53 10.34 -19.29 29.35
C LYS A 53 10.63 -20.72 29.82
N TYR A 54 10.36 -21.71 28.97
CA TYR A 54 10.67 -23.12 29.25
C TYR A 54 12.18 -23.36 29.41
N ASP A 55 13.00 -22.75 28.55
CA ASP A 55 14.46 -22.86 28.63
C ASP A 55 15.03 -22.31 29.96
N LEU A 56 14.39 -21.27 30.50
CA LEU A 56 14.71 -20.72 31.83
C LEU A 56 14.07 -21.51 32.99
N LYS A 57 13.32 -22.58 32.72
CA LYS A 57 12.54 -23.35 33.71
C LYS A 57 11.59 -22.47 34.54
N LEU A 58 11.04 -21.41 33.94
CA LEU A 58 10.12 -20.50 34.61
C LEU A 58 8.68 -20.98 34.45
N LEU A 59 7.93 -21.06 35.55
CA LEU A 59 6.49 -21.36 35.52
C LEU A 59 5.67 -20.17 35.00
N LYS A 60 6.07 -18.94 35.37
CA LYS A 60 5.37 -17.71 34.99
C LYS A 60 6.33 -16.53 34.96
N ILE A 61 6.07 -15.61 34.02
CA ILE A 61 6.73 -14.31 33.97
C ILE A 61 5.81 -13.30 34.65
N THR A 62 6.22 -12.79 35.82
CA THR A 62 5.50 -11.78 36.62
C THR A 62 6.31 -10.48 36.65
N GLY A 63 5.63 -9.35 36.86
CA GLY A 63 6.30 -8.04 36.97
C GLY A 63 6.87 -7.48 35.65
N VAL A 64 6.52 -8.06 34.50
CA VAL A 64 7.03 -7.65 33.18
C VAL A 64 5.93 -6.97 32.36
N ASP A 65 6.28 -5.86 31.71
CA ASP A 65 5.40 -5.22 30.74
C ASP A 65 5.37 -6.06 29.45
N LYS A 66 4.29 -6.84 29.30
CA LYS A 66 4.06 -7.66 28.12
C LYS A 66 4.02 -6.84 26.83
N LYS A 67 3.48 -5.62 26.84
CA LYS A 67 3.42 -4.79 25.61
C LYS A 67 4.82 -4.42 25.15
N ARG A 68 5.70 -4.06 26.08
CA ARG A 68 7.10 -3.73 25.79
C ARG A 68 7.89 -4.97 25.38
N LEU A 69 7.62 -6.13 25.99
CA LEU A 69 8.29 -7.39 25.68
C LEU A 69 8.22 -7.79 24.20
N TYR A 70 7.08 -7.59 23.54
CA TYR A 70 6.93 -7.90 22.11
C TYR A 70 7.36 -6.76 21.16
N ARG A 71 7.92 -5.67 21.68
CA ARG A 71 8.24 -4.46 20.90
C ARG A 71 9.68 -4.00 21.02
N ASP A 72 10.35 -4.34 22.13
CA ASP A 72 11.66 -3.85 22.49
C ASP A 72 12.63 -5.05 22.65
N VAL A 73 13.60 -5.13 21.75
CA VAL A 73 14.62 -6.18 21.70
C VAL A 73 15.44 -6.19 22.99
N ASP A 74 15.86 -5.03 23.46
CA ASP A 74 16.80 -4.92 24.57
C ASP A 74 16.09 -5.20 25.89
N TYR A 75 14.82 -4.77 26.00
CA TYR A 75 13.97 -5.20 27.10
C TYR A 75 13.78 -6.72 27.11
N ALA A 76 13.47 -7.33 25.96
CA ALA A 76 13.34 -8.79 25.85
C ALA A 76 14.65 -9.52 26.21
N LYS A 77 15.80 -9.05 25.72
CA LYS A 77 17.12 -9.60 26.07
C LYS A 77 17.43 -9.49 27.57
N THR A 78 16.98 -8.42 28.23
CA THR A 78 17.18 -8.23 29.67
C THR A 78 16.37 -9.24 30.48
N ILE A 79 15.10 -9.45 30.13
CA ILE A 79 14.22 -10.41 30.81
C ILE A 79 14.70 -11.86 30.62
N PHE A 80 15.17 -12.19 29.41
CA PHE A 80 15.57 -13.55 29.05
C PHE A 80 17.09 -13.75 29.00
N ARG A 81 17.87 -12.94 29.72
CA ARG A 81 19.34 -12.91 29.63
C ARG A 81 19.97 -14.30 29.75
N GLY A 82 19.45 -15.15 30.65
CA GLY A 82 19.94 -16.52 30.83
C GLY A 82 19.64 -17.49 29.68
N ALA A 83 18.64 -17.23 28.84
CA ALA A 83 18.31 -18.04 27.66
C ALA A 83 18.88 -17.48 26.36
N MET A 84 19.47 -16.28 26.40
CA MET A 84 20.03 -15.61 25.22
C MET A 84 21.30 -16.28 24.70
N GLU A 85 22.02 -17.03 25.53
CA GLU A 85 23.24 -17.73 25.13
C GLU A 85 23.00 -18.70 23.95
N TYR A 86 21.83 -19.34 23.92
CA TYR A 86 21.45 -20.29 22.87
C TYR A 86 20.43 -19.73 21.87
N ASN A 87 19.55 -18.81 22.29
CA ASN A 87 18.40 -18.37 21.48
C ASN A 87 18.48 -16.91 21.02
N SER A 88 19.55 -16.17 21.29
CA SER A 88 19.69 -14.75 20.92
C SER A 88 19.43 -14.48 19.43
N ARG A 89 19.88 -15.40 18.57
CA ARG A 89 19.66 -15.31 17.12
C ARG A 89 18.16 -15.33 16.78
N GLU A 90 17.41 -16.29 17.29
CA GLU A 90 15.97 -16.42 17.03
C GLU A 90 15.20 -15.17 17.47
N LEU A 91 15.55 -14.62 18.64
CA LEU A 91 14.96 -13.39 19.16
C LEU A 91 15.23 -12.20 18.24
N VAL A 92 16.49 -11.99 17.84
CA VAL A 92 16.86 -10.88 16.94
C VAL A 92 16.17 -11.01 15.59
N LEU A 93 16.09 -12.23 15.03
CA LEU A 93 15.38 -12.51 13.79
C LEU A 93 13.90 -12.13 13.88
N TYR A 94 13.22 -12.51 14.97
CA TYR A 94 11.83 -12.16 15.21
C TYR A 94 11.60 -10.65 15.18
N PHE A 95 12.42 -9.88 15.90
CA PHE A 95 12.26 -8.43 15.96
C PHE A 95 12.60 -7.74 14.64
N ASN A 96 13.61 -8.20 13.91
CA ASN A 96 13.92 -7.68 12.58
C ASN A 96 12.76 -7.92 11.60
N GLU A 97 12.10 -9.09 11.64
CA GLU A 97 10.92 -9.36 10.80
C GLU A 97 9.76 -8.42 11.15
N LEU A 98 9.53 -8.23 12.45
CA LEU A 98 8.45 -7.38 12.95
C LEU A 98 8.69 -5.90 12.64
N PHE A 99 9.95 -5.45 12.68
CA PHE A 99 10.35 -4.11 12.22
C PHE A 99 10.11 -3.96 10.71
N ALA A 100 10.64 -4.88 9.89
CA ALA A 100 10.49 -4.84 8.43
C ALA A 100 9.00 -4.82 8.02
N LYS A 101 8.18 -5.67 8.64
CA LYS A 101 6.73 -5.71 8.42
C LYS A 101 6.05 -4.38 8.73
N ARG A 102 6.33 -3.78 9.89
CA ARG A 102 5.75 -2.47 10.27
C ARG A 102 6.21 -1.37 9.32
N PHE A 103 7.47 -1.38 8.93
CA PHE A 103 8.02 -0.39 8.01
C PHE A 103 7.36 -0.48 6.63
N ILE A 104 7.25 -1.68 6.06
CA ILE A 104 6.62 -1.89 4.75
C ILE A 104 5.15 -1.46 4.81
N HIS A 105 4.39 -1.87 5.84
CA HIS A 105 3.00 -1.44 6.00
C HIS A 105 2.86 0.07 6.11
N LYS A 106 3.69 0.72 6.93
CA LYS A 106 3.65 2.18 7.10
C LYS A 106 3.99 2.89 5.80
N THR A 107 4.98 2.40 5.08
CA THR A 107 5.41 2.98 3.80
C THR A 107 4.30 2.89 2.76
N ILE A 108 3.74 1.71 2.54
CA ILE A 108 2.65 1.51 1.57
C ILE A 108 1.43 2.35 1.96
N ASN A 109 1.02 2.34 3.24
CA ASN A 109 -0.15 3.11 3.69
C ASN A 109 0.03 4.62 3.50
N ASN A 110 1.19 5.16 3.86
CA ASN A 110 1.49 6.58 3.64
C ASN A 110 1.50 6.92 2.15
N LYS A 111 2.01 6.02 1.30
CA LYS A 111 2.04 6.21 -0.16
C LYS A 111 0.65 6.14 -0.79
N SER A 112 -0.21 5.23 -0.33
CA SER A 112 -1.63 5.19 -0.72
C SER A 112 -2.37 6.47 -0.31
N LEU A 113 -2.09 7.00 0.89
CA LEU A 113 -2.69 8.27 1.34
C LEU A 113 -2.23 9.45 0.49
N VAL A 114 -0.95 9.55 0.15
CA VAL A 114 -0.45 10.58 -0.77
C VAL A 114 -1.09 10.46 -2.15
N HIS A 115 -1.23 9.24 -2.69
CA HIS A 115 -1.94 9.01 -3.96
C HIS A 115 -3.37 9.54 -3.90
N PHE A 116 -4.11 9.18 -2.85
CA PHE A 116 -5.47 9.66 -2.64
C PHE A 116 -5.53 11.19 -2.55
N LEU A 117 -4.63 11.82 -1.79
CA LEU A 117 -4.57 13.28 -1.67
C LEU A 117 -4.29 13.97 -3.01
N ILE A 118 -3.41 13.42 -3.85
CA ILE A 118 -3.14 13.96 -5.20
C ILE A 118 -4.46 14.04 -5.99
N TRP A 119 -5.27 12.97 -5.96
CA TRP A 119 -6.54 12.97 -6.68
C TRP A 119 -7.61 13.85 -6.06
N ILE A 120 -7.73 13.88 -4.73
CA ILE A 120 -8.69 14.78 -4.06
C ILE A 120 -8.37 16.24 -4.37
N VAL A 121 -7.10 16.64 -4.33
CA VAL A 121 -6.68 18.00 -4.71
C VAL A 121 -6.96 18.27 -6.18
N THR A 122 -6.66 17.31 -7.07
CA THR A 122 -6.93 17.45 -8.51
C THR A 122 -8.42 17.65 -8.79
N ILE A 123 -9.28 16.80 -8.21
CA ILE A 123 -10.74 16.90 -8.32
C ILE A 123 -11.23 18.24 -7.75
N GLY A 124 -10.70 18.68 -6.60
CA GLY A 124 -11.06 19.95 -5.98
C GLY A 124 -10.71 21.16 -6.85
N ILE A 125 -9.52 21.18 -7.48
CA ILE A 125 -9.11 22.23 -8.41
C ILE A 125 -10.04 22.28 -9.62
N ILE A 126 -10.39 21.11 -10.17
CA ILE A 126 -11.31 21.03 -11.31
C ILE A 126 -12.68 21.58 -10.91
N MET A 127 -13.26 21.11 -9.81
CA MET A 127 -14.57 21.55 -9.34
C MET A 127 -14.62 23.05 -9.03
N GLY A 128 -13.56 23.61 -8.45
CA GLY A 128 -13.46 25.04 -8.13
C GLY A 128 -13.24 25.93 -9.35
N GLY A 129 -12.52 25.44 -10.37
CA GLY A 129 -12.27 26.19 -11.62
C GLY A 129 -13.41 26.09 -12.63
N SER A 130 -14.21 25.02 -12.59
CA SER A 130 -15.26 24.73 -13.57
C SER A 130 -16.68 24.75 -12.99
N LEU A 131 -16.92 25.40 -11.84
CA LEU A 131 -18.25 25.52 -11.21
C LEU A 131 -19.04 24.20 -11.11
N PHE A 132 -18.38 23.10 -10.69
CA PHE A 132 -18.94 21.73 -10.62
C PHE A 132 -19.12 20.97 -11.95
N ASP A 133 -18.58 21.47 -13.07
CA ASP A 133 -18.62 20.75 -14.36
C ASP A 133 -17.80 19.45 -14.42
N LEU A 134 -17.22 18.93 -13.33
CA LEU A 134 -16.47 17.66 -13.36
C LEU A 134 -17.34 16.49 -13.82
N TRP A 135 -18.61 16.44 -13.38
CA TRP A 135 -19.54 15.39 -13.82
C TRP A 135 -19.95 15.59 -15.27
N TYR A 136 -20.23 16.83 -15.66
CA TYR A 136 -20.53 17.18 -17.05
C TYR A 136 -19.36 16.87 -18.00
N TRP A 137 -18.14 17.13 -17.55
CA TRP A 137 -16.90 16.80 -18.23
C TRP A 137 -16.71 15.29 -18.37
N LEU A 138 -16.99 14.52 -17.30
CA LEU A 138 -16.91 13.06 -17.33
C LEU A 138 -17.87 12.45 -18.35
N THR A 139 -19.07 13.04 -18.52
CA THR A 139 -20.15 12.45 -19.32
C THR A 139 -20.32 13.04 -20.73
N ASN A 140 -19.72 14.20 -21.03
CA ASN A 140 -19.89 14.88 -22.32
C ASN A 140 -18.53 15.27 -22.94
N MET A 141 -17.72 14.25 -23.22
CA MET A 141 -16.33 14.43 -23.69
C MET A 141 -16.16 14.80 -25.18
N LYS A 142 -17.17 14.56 -26.04
CA LYS A 142 -17.06 14.87 -27.48
C LYS A 142 -17.44 16.29 -27.87
N SER A 143 -18.21 17.01 -27.06
CA SER A 143 -18.61 18.40 -27.35
C SER A 143 -17.53 19.43 -26.99
N MET A 144 -16.30 18.98 -26.71
CA MET A 144 -15.21 19.79 -26.19
C MET A 144 -14.54 20.61 -27.30
N ASP A 145 -14.79 21.92 -27.33
CA ASP A 145 -14.09 22.85 -28.22
C ASP A 145 -12.81 23.40 -27.55
N LYS A 146 -11.79 23.76 -28.35
CA LYS A 146 -10.50 24.30 -27.88
C LYS A 146 -10.63 25.61 -27.10
N SER A 147 -11.76 26.30 -27.29
CA SER A 147 -12.15 27.54 -26.60
C SER A 147 -12.65 27.32 -25.18
N SER A 148 -12.98 26.08 -24.79
CA SER A 148 -13.51 25.73 -23.47
C SER A 148 -12.39 25.35 -22.48
N GLY A 149 -12.48 25.81 -21.23
CA GLY A 149 -11.55 25.49 -20.11
C GLY A 149 -11.52 24.00 -19.69
N ILE A 150 -12.05 23.15 -20.54
CA ILE A 150 -12.21 21.71 -20.42
C ILE A 150 -10.93 20.97 -20.87
N VAL A 151 -10.18 21.50 -21.83
CA VAL A 151 -8.86 20.95 -22.23
C VAL A 151 -7.86 20.99 -21.06
N SER A 152 -7.95 22.00 -20.19
CA SER A 152 -7.14 22.10 -18.97
C SER A 152 -7.42 20.98 -17.95
N ILE A 153 -8.61 20.39 -17.94
CA ILE A 153 -8.94 19.28 -17.04
C ILE A 153 -8.11 18.03 -17.41
N TRP A 154 -7.90 17.76 -18.70
CA TRP A 154 -7.02 16.69 -19.16
C TRP A 154 -5.57 16.90 -18.75
N VAL A 155 -5.07 18.13 -18.89
CA VAL A 155 -3.71 18.49 -18.44
C VAL A 155 -3.55 18.21 -16.95
N MET A 156 -4.54 18.59 -16.13
CA MET A 156 -4.56 18.31 -14.69
C MET A 156 -4.59 16.80 -14.39
N PHE A 157 -5.39 16.02 -15.12
CA PHE A 157 -5.43 14.56 -14.99
C PHE A 157 -4.08 13.90 -15.33
N PHE A 158 -3.39 14.35 -16.38
CA PHE A 158 -2.05 13.85 -16.72
C PHE A 158 -1.00 14.23 -15.68
N ILE A 159 -1.05 15.46 -15.14
CA ILE A 159 -0.16 15.88 -14.06
C ILE A 159 -0.40 15.01 -12.81
N ALA A 160 -1.65 14.74 -12.44
CA ALA A 160 -2.00 13.84 -11.34
C ALA A 160 -1.52 12.41 -11.58
N PHE A 161 -1.64 11.91 -12.82
CA PHE A 161 -1.11 10.60 -13.21
C PHE A 161 0.41 10.52 -13.06
N ILE A 162 1.15 11.52 -13.53
CA ILE A 162 2.60 11.58 -13.39
C ILE A 162 2.99 11.65 -11.90
N GLY A 163 2.32 12.51 -11.13
CA GLY A 163 2.56 12.64 -9.68
C GLY A 163 2.31 11.33 -8.93
N THR A 164 1.26 10.59 -9.27
CA THR A 164 0.98 9.28 -8.67
C THR A 164 1.98 8.22 -9.13
N GLY A 165 2.44 8.27 -10.37
CA GLY A 165 3.53 7.42 -10.89
C GLY A 165 4.84 7.62 -10.14
N ILE A 166 5.28 8.87 -9.94
CA ILE A 166 6.47 9.21 -9.13
C ILE A 166 6.29 8.72 -7.70
N ASN A 167 5.10 8.93 -7.11
CA ASN A 167 4.83 8.48 -5.76
C ASN A 167 4.96 6.95 -5.62
N LYS A 168 4.48 6.20 -6.63
CA LYS A 168 4.57 4.73 -6.68
C LYS A 168 5.99 4.24 -6.92
N PHE A 169 6.77 4.94 -7.75
CA PHE A 169 8.20 4.69 -7.92
C PHE A 169 8.96 4.83 -6.60
N LEU A 170 8.72 5.89 -5.83
CA LEU A 170 9.34 6.09 -4.51
C LEU A 170 8.95 5.02 -3.48
N GLU A 171 7.73 4.47 -3.56
CA GLU A 171 7.32 3.31 -2.75
C GLU A 171 8.21 2.11 -3.02
N PHE A 172 8.44 1.79 -4.31
CA PHE A 172 9.24 0.66 -4.74
C PHE A 172 10.66 0.70 -4.18
N PHE A 173 11.36 1.84 -4.27
CA PHE A 173 12.72 1.96 -3.73
C PHE A 173 12.76 1.80 -2.22
N LYS A 174 11.85 2.47 -1.48
CA LYS A 174 11.83 2.37 -0.02
C LYS A 174 11.57 0.95 0.46
N VAL A 175 10.65 0.23 -0.19
CA VAL A 175 10.36 -1.17 0.14
C VAL A 175 11.53 -2.07 -0.26
N LYS A 176 12.12 -1.87 -1.45
CA LYS A 176 13.27 -2.65 -1.92
C LYS A 176 14.46 -2.55 -0.98
N THR A 177 14.79 -1.35 -0.49
CA THR A 177 15.88 -1.13 0.47
C THR A 177 15.65 -1.94 1.74
N VAL A 178 14.47 -1.83 2.36
CA VAL A 178 14.18 -2.55 3.62
C VAL A 178 14.11 -4.07 3.44
N VAL A 179 13.59 -4.55 2.31
CA VAL A 179 13.62 -6.00 2.02
C VAL A 179 15.06 -6.50 1.82
N ASN A 180 15.91 -5.71 1.18
CA ASN A 180 17.31 -6.08 0.97
C ASN A 180 18.18 -5.97 2.23
N ASP A 181 17.91 -5.01 3.11
CA ASP A 181 18.77 -4.74 4.27
C ASP A 181 18.30 -5.51 5.50
N GLU A 182 16.98 -5.51 5.79
CA GLU A 182 16.43 -6.13 7.00
C GLU A 182 16.03 -7.58 6.76
N VAL A 183 15.31 -7.89 5.68
CA VAL A 183 14.81 -9.26 5.45
C VAL A 183 15.94 -10.20 4.99
N ARG A 184 16.95 -9.69 4.28
CA ARG A 184 18.15 -10.48 3.91
C ARG A 184 18.95 -10.94 5.13
N ARG A 185 19.05 -10.10 6.18
CA ARG A 185 19.74 -10.46 7.43
C ARG A 185 19.07 -11.63 8.16
N ILE A 186 17.83 -11.95 7.78
CA ILE A 186 17.01 -12.96 8.43
C ILE A 186 17.13 -14.29 7.71
N ASN A 187 16.68 -14.34 6.45
CA ASN A 187 16.71 -15.53 5.61
C ASN A 187 16.53 -15.16 4.13
N LEU A 188 17.45 -15.62 3.27
CA LEU A 188 17.39 -15.44 1.82
C LEU A 188 16.11 -15.99 1.19
N ALA A 189 15.64 -17.17 1.62
CA ALA A 189 14.44 -17.79 1.08
C ALA A 189 13.15 -17.02 1.44
N LYS A 190 13.08 -16.43 2.64
CA LYS A 190 11.95 -15.56 3.04
C LYS A 190 12.00 -14.24 2.27
N LYS A 191 13.18 -13.65 2.11
CA LYS A 191 13.40 -12.44 1.31
C LYS A 191 12.84 -12.60 -0.10
N GLU A 192 13.19 -13.69 -0.80
CA GLU A 192 12.73 -13.94 -2.17
C GLU A 192 11.20 -14.04 -2.26
N LYS A 193 10.57 -14.77 -1.33
CA LYS A 193 9.11 -14.91 -1.30
C LYS A 193 8.41 -13.56 -1.04
N VAL A 194 8.87 -12.80 -0.04
CA VAL A 194 8.32 -11.48 0.28
C VAL A 194 8.49 -10.50 -0.89
N TRP A 195 9.66 -10.50 -1.53
CA TRP A 195 9.94 -9.66 -2.68
C TRP A 195 9.08 -10.01 -3.88
N LYS A 196 8.97 -11.31 -4.23
CA LYS A 196 8.14 -11.80 -5.32
C LYS A 196 6.68 -11.39 -5.14
N ASP A 197 6.12 -11.64 -3.95
CA ASP A 197 4.73 -11.31 -3.66
C ASP A 197 4.50 -9.78 -3.68
N TYR A 198 5.46 -8.99 -3.18
CA TYR A 198 5.40 -7.53 -3.28
C TYR A 198 5.37 -7.05 -4.74
N VAL A 199 6.27 -7.56 -5.58
CA VAL A 199 6.38 -7.16 -7.00
C VAL A 199 5.10 -7.51 -7.77
N ILE A 200 4.51 -8.68 -7.52
CA ILE A 200 3.25 -9.07 -8.17
C ILE A 200 2.15 -8.05 -7.85
N VAL A 201 1.92 -7.78 -6.57
CA VAL A 201 0.85 -6.86 -6.14
C VAL A 201 1.15 -5.42 -6.57
N PHE A 202 2.41 -5.03 -6.59
CA PHE A 202 2.85 -3.72 -7.09
C PHE A 202 2.47 -3.52 -8.56
N TRP A 203 2.75 -4.48 -9.43
CA TRP A 203 2.37 -4.41 -10.85
C TRP A 203 0.86 -4.51 -11.05
N CYS A 204 0.16 -5.34 -10.30
CA CYS A 204 -1.31 -5.36 -10.31
C CYS A 204 -1.89 -3.99 -9.93
N SER A 205 -1.32 -3.32 -8.93
CA SER A 205 -1.74 -1.98 -8.51
C SER A 205 -1.57 -0.93 -9.60
N ILE A 206 -0.46 -0.98 -10.35
CA ILE A 206 -0.25 -0.09 -11.50
C ILE A 206 -1.25 -0.43 -12.61
N GLY A 207 -1.42 -1.72 -12.93
CA GLY A 207 -2.35 -2.19 -13.95
C GLY A 207 -3.79 -1.76 -13.69
N THR A 208 -4.25 -1.82 -12.44
CA THR A 208 -5.59 -1.33 -12.06
C THR A 208 -5.74 0.17 -12.24
N GLY A 209 -4.69 0.97 -11.94
CA GLY A 209 -4.70 2.40 -12.23
C GLY A 209 -4.83 2.67 -13.73
N VAL A 210 -4.02 2.01 -14.56
CA VAL A 210 -4.09 2.11 -16.03
C VAL A 210 -5.47 1.69 -16.55
N PHE A 211 -6.04 0.61 -16.02
CA PHE A 211 -7.39 0.16 -16.38
C PHE A 211 -8.44 1.21 -16.05
N GLY A 212 -8.36 1.86 -14.88
CA GLY A 212 -9.25 2.97 -14.52
C GLY A 212 -9.16 4.14 -15.52
N PHE A 213 -7.96 4.47 -16.01
CA PHE A 213 -7.80 5.48 -17.07
C PHE A 213 -8.43 5.02 -18.38
N LEU A 214 -8.21 3.76 -18.79
CA LEU A 214 -8.81 3.23 -20.03
C LEU A 214 -10.33 3.33 -20.01
N LEU A 215 -10.99 3.06 -18.87
CA LEU A 215 -12.44 3.21 -18.74
C LEU A 215 -12.92 4.65 -18.97
N ILE A 216 -12.15 5.65 -18.51
CA ILE A 216 -12.44 7.07 -18.78
C ILE A 216 -12.22 7.38 -20.28
N PHE A 217 -11.12 6.88 -20.87
CA PHE A 217 -10.81 7.10 -22.28
C PHE A 217 -11.84 6.49 -23.24
N ILE A 218 -12.45 5.36 -22.89
CA ILE A 218 -13.52 4.75 -23.69
C ILE A 218 -14.69 5.72 -23.90
N ASN A 219 -15.00 6.56 -22.90
CA ASN A 219 -16.05 7.59 -23.02
C ASN A 219 -15.70 8.70 -24.05
N ILE A 220 -14.43 8.88 -24.40
CA ILE A 220 -14.03 9.84 -25.44
C ILE A 220 -14.32 9.31 -26.84
N PHE A 221 -14.06 8.01 -27.07
CA PHE A 221 -14.10 7.44 -28.41
C PHE A 221 -15.48 6.91 -28.79
N ILE A 222 -16.22 6.33 -27.84
CA ILE A 222 -17.48 5.63 -28.13
C ILE A 222 -18.67 6.61 -28.15
N THR A 223 -18.60 7.73 -27.44
CA THR A 223 -19.75 8.59 -27.10
C THR A 223 -19.90 9.81 -27.98
#